data_AF-A0AAD5N9C1-F1
#
_entry.id   AF-A0AAD5N9C1-F1
#
_cell.length_a   1.000
_cell.length_b   1.000
_cell.length_c   1.000
_cell.angle_alpha   90.00
_cell.angle_beta   90.00
_cell.angle_gamma   90.00
#
_symmetry.space_group_name_H-M   'P 1'
#
loop_
_entity.id
_entity.type
_entity.pdbx_description
1 polymer ?
#
loop_
_entity_poly.entity_id
_entity_poly.type
_entity_poly.pdbx_seq_one_letter_code
_entity_poly.pdbx_strand_id
1 'polypeptide(L)'
;MIGTCMGMNLGYPINPARDLGPRVFAFFIYGSEVFTYHGYYFWIPVVAPLVGAVLAAWSYHVFVGAHIPEQNQVHYILDESKIPLNDA
;
A
#
# COMPACT_ATOMS: atom_id res chain seq x y z
N MET A 1 7.43 -11.67 3.72
CA MET A 1 8.39 -11.39 4.82
C MET A 1 9.43 -10.37 4.33
N ILE A 2 9.06 -9.09 4.20
CA ILE A 2 9.99 -8.05 3.70
C ILE A 2 10.92 -7.56 4.82
N GLY A 3 10.39 -7.39 6.04
CA GLY A 3 11.16 -6.91 7.19
C GLY A 3 12.29 -7.84 7.63
N THR A 4 12.13 -9.16 7.49
CA THR A 4 13.17 -10.14 7.87
C THR A 4 14.35 -10.16 6.91
N CYS A 5 14.13 -9.82 5.63
CA CYS A 5 15.16 -9.89 4.60
C CYS A 5 15.79 -8.51 4.32
N MET A 6 15.03 -7.42 4.43
CA MET A 6 15.45 -6.07 4.06
C MET A 6 15.32 -5.04 5.20
N GLY A 7 14.92 -5.46 6.40
CA GLY A 7 14.67 -4.55 7.51
C GLY A 7 15.92 -3.93 8.14
N MET A 8 17.08 -4.60 8.06
CA MET A 8 18.31 -4.14 8.73
C MET A 8 18.88 -2.84 8.16
N ASN A 9 18.66 -2.56 6.86
CA ASN A 9 19.19 -1.36 6.23
C ASN A 9 18.46 -0.09 6.69
N LEU A 10 17.12 -0.08 6.55
CA LEU A 10 16.31 1.14 6.68
C LEU A 10 15.00 0.94 7.46
N GLY A 11 14.74 -0.25 8.01
CA GLY A 11 13.51 -0.53 8.73
C GLY A 11 12.26 -0.69 7.86
N TYR A 12 12.44 -1.08 6.58
CA TYR A 12 11.37 -1.34 5.60
C TYR A 12 10.26 -0.25 5.54
N PRO A 13 10.60 1.02 5.24
CA PRO A 13 9.65 2.12 5.22
C PRO A 13 8.82 2.09 3.92
N ILE A 14 7.97 1.08 3.76
CA ILE A 14 7.18 0.82 2.55
C ILE A 14 5.86 1.60 2.51
N ASN A 15 5.47 2.22 3.63
CA ASN A 15 4.22 2.94 3.74
C ASN A 15 4.49 4.34 4.31
N PRO A 16 4.19 5.42 3.55
CA PRO A 16 4.36 6.79 4.00
C PRO A 16 3.67 7.09 5.34
N ALA A 17 2.45 6.58 5.56
CA ALA A 17 1.71 6.81 6.81
C ALA A 17 2.37 6.11 8.02
N ARG A 18 3.01 4.96 7.78
CA ARG A 18 3.71 4.17 8.81
C ARG A 18 5.02 4.81 9.27
N ASP A 19 5.58 5.74 8.49
CA ASP A 19 6.72 6.56 8.89
C ASP A 19 6.26 7.93 9.43
N LEU A 20 5.42 8.66 8.66
CA LEU A 20 5.07 10.04 8.98
C LEU A 20 4.25 10.19 10.26
N GLY A 21 3.29 9.29 10.53
CA GLY A 21 2.42 9.37 11.71
C GLY A 21 3.22 9.32 13.03
N PRO A 22 4.03 8.27 13.25
CA PRO A 22 4.93 8.21 14.40
C PRO A 22 5.93 9.36 14.44
N ARG A 23 6.38 9.88 13.28
CA ARG A 23 7.33 11.00 13.20
C ARG A 23 6.72 12.32 13.68
N VAL A 24 5.47 12.60 13.30
CA VAL A 24 4.71 13.76 13.78
C VAL A 24 4.44 13.65 15.28
N PHE A 25 4.11 12.46 15.78
CA PHE A 25 3.99 12.26 17.23
C PHE A 25 5.32 12.48 17.95
N ALA A 26 6.41 11.92 17.43
CA ALA A 26 7.75 12.11 17.97
C ALA A 26 8.21 13.57 17.92
N PHE A 27 7.74 14.37 16.97
CA PHE A 27 8.04 15.81 16.92
C PHE A 27 7.52 16.55 18.15
N PHE A 28 6.35 16.18 18.70
CA PHE A 28 5.85 16.80 19.93
C PHE A 28 6.64 16.39 21.18
N ILE A 29 7.30 15.23 21.16
CA ILE A 29 8.05 14.71 22.31
C ILE A 29 9.53 15.13 22.25
N TYR A 30 10.15 15.01 21.08
CA TYR A 30 11.59 15.15 20.85
C TYR A 30 11.96 16.38 20.02
N GLY A 31 10.98 17.14 19.52
CA GLY A 31 11.21 18.36 18.76
C GLY A 31 11.56 18.14 17.28
N SER A 32 12.16 19.15 16.65
CA SER A 32 12.40 19.18 15.20
C SER A 32 13.47 18.20 14.69
N GLU A 33 14.29 17.63 15.59
CA GLU A 33 15.37 16.71 15.22
C GLU A 33 14.87 15.48 14.48
N VAL A 34 13.63 15.06 14.74
CA VAL A 34 13.00 13.91 14.08
C VAL A 34 12.86 14.13 12.55
N PHE A 35 12.83 15.38 12.08
CA PHE A 35 12.78 15.71 10.65
C PHE A 35 14.13 16.08 10.05
N THR A 36 15.14 16.45 10.84
CA THR A 36 16.47 16.84 10.34
C THR A 36 17.47 15.68 10.35
N TYR A 37 17.17 14.60 11.08
CA TYR A 37 18.03 13.42 11.22
C TYR A 37 18.46 12.81 9.86
N HIS A 38 19.74 12.42 9.77
CA HIS A 38 20.39 11.89 8.56
C HIS A 38 20.18 12.74 7.29
N GLY A 39 20.27 14.07 7.43
CA GLY A 39 20.14 14.97 6.30
C GLY A 39 18.73 14.98 5.71
N TYR A 40 17.72 15.16 6.57
CA TYR A 40 16.32 15.19 6.20
C TYR A 40 15.77 13.86 5.67
N TYR A 41 16.16 12.73 6.25
CA TYR A 41 15.75 11.40 5.78
C TYR A 41 14.23 11.20 5.68
N PHE A 42 13.41 11.96 6.42
CA PHE A 42 11.95 11.83 6.47
C PHE A 42 11.25 11.83 5.10
N TRP A 43 11.80 12.51 4.08
CA TRP A 43 11.16 12.58 2.76
C TRP A 43 11.29 11.26 1.98
N ILE A 44 12.32 10.46 2.26
CA ILE A 44 12.61 9.21 1.53
C ILE A 44 11.50 8.17 1.77
N PRO A 45 11.10 7.84 3.02
CA PRO A 45 9.92 7.03 3.32
C PRO A 45 8.59 7.53 2.74
N VAL A 46 8.51 8.81 2.35
CA VAL A 46 7.29 9.39 1.78
C VAL A 46 7.28 9.24 0.26
N VAL A 47 8.37 9.63 -0.41
CA VAL A 47 8.42 9.68 -1.88
C VAL A 47 8.80 8.34 -2.49
N ALA A 48 9.80 7.64 -1.95
CA ALA A 48 10.32 6.41 -2.54
C ALA A 48 9.26 5.30 -2.63
N PRO A 49 8.38 5.07 -1.63
CA PRO A 49 7.34 4.06 -1.75
C PRO A 49 6.26 4.39 -2.77
N LEU A 50 5.94 5.67 -2.97
CA LEU A 50 4.97 6.09 -3.98
C LEU A 50 5.49 5.80 -5.38
N VAL A 51 6.74 6.16 -5.66
CA VAL A 51 7.40 5.86 -6.95
C VAL A 51 7.54 4.35 -7.14
N GLY A 52 8.00 3.64 -6.11
CA GLY A 52 8.15 2.18 -6.14
C GLY A 52 6.83 1.45 -6.36
N ALA A 53 5.74 1.90 -5.74
CA ALA A 53 4.41 1.31 -5.91
C ALA A 53 3.90 1.44 -7.35
N VAL A 54 4.06 2.61 -7.97
CA VAL A 54 3.68 2.82 -9.37
C VAL A 54 4.50 1.92 -10.29
N LEU A 55 5.83 1.90 -10.13
CA LEU A 55 6.70 1.06 -10.94
C LEU A 55 6.39 -0.43 -10.76
N ALA A 56 6.14 -0.88 -9.53
CA ALA A 56 5.78 -2.27 -9.24
C ALA A 56 4.43 -2.66 -9.85
N ALA A 57 3.42 -1.78 -9.77
CA ALA A 57 2.11 -2.03 -10.36
C ALA A 57 2.20 -2.17 -11.89
N TRP A 58 2.93 -1.27 -12.55
CA TRP A 58 3.18 -1.36 -13.99
C TRP A 58 3.96 -2.62 -14.36
N SER A 59 5.00 -2.95 -13.60
CA SER A 59 5.79 -4.17 -13.81
C SER A 59 4.90 -5.42 -13.69
N TYR A 60 4.03 -5.49 -12.68
CA TYR A 60 3.05 -6.57 -12.57
C TYR A 60 2.11 -6.63 -13.77
N HIS A 61 1.57 -5.50 -14.22
CA HIS A 61 0.67 -5.47 -15.36
C HIS A 61 1.35 -5.97 -16.65
N VAL A 62 2.58 -5.52 -16.92
CA VAL A 62 3.32 -5.90 -18.14
C VAL A 62 3.73 -7.37 -18.11
N PHE A 63 4.30 -7.84 -17.01
CA PHE A 63 4.89 -9.18 -16.96
C PHE A 63 3.88 -10.27 -16.61
N VAL A 64 2.85 -9.96 -15.83
CA VAL A 64 1.89 -10.95 -15.34
C VAL A 64 0.50 -10.64 -15.87
N GLY A 65 -0.04 -9.46 -15.57
CA GLY A 65 -1.43 -9.10 -15.88
C GLY A 65 -1.79 -9.23 -17.35
N ALA A 66 -0.91 -8.81 -18.26
CA ALA A 66 -1.11 -8.88 -19.71
C ALA A 66 -1.13 -10.32 -20.26
N HIS A 67 -0.67 -11.29 -19.49
CA HIS A 67 -0.62 -12.70 -19.89
C HIS A 67 -1.74 -13.54 -19.24
N ILE A 68 -2.56 -12.95 -18.36
CA ILE A 68 -3.71 -13.62 -17.77
C ILE A 68 -4.89 -13.52 -18.76
N PRO A 69 -5.48 -14.64 -19.20
CA PRO A 69 -6.63 -14.61 -20.10
C PRO A 69 -7.82 -13.96 -19.38
N GLU A 70 -8.58 -13.14 -20.10
CA GLU A 70 -9.75 -12.46 -19.56
C GLU A 70 -10.78 -13.51 -19.11
N GLN A 71 -11.11 -13.49 -17.83
CA GLN A 71 -12.07 -14.42 -17.26
C GLN A 71 -13.46 -13.90 -17.62
N ASN A 72 -14.20 -14.65 -18.45
CA ASN A 72 -15.58 -14.32 -18.81
C ASN A 72 -16.35 -13.95 -17.53
N GLN A 73 -16.76 -12.69 -17.44
CA GLN A 73 -17.54 -12.18 -16.33
C GLN A 73 -18.90 -12.88 -16.36
N VAL A 74 -19.04 -13.98 -15.63
CA VAL A 74 -20.36 -14.49 -15.28
C VAL A 74 -20.93 -13.47 -14.32
N HIS A 75 -21.75 -12.57 -14.87
CA HIS A 75 -22.47 -11.57 -14.09
C HIS A 75 -23.42 -12.32 -13.16
N TYR A 76 -22.98 -12.55 -11.91
CA TYR A 76 -23.91 -12.98 -10.87
C TYR A 76 -24.82 -11.79 -10.62
N ILE A 77 -25.98 -11.80 -11.25
CA ILE A 77 -27.11 -11.01 -10.78
C ILE A 77 -27.31 -11.49 -9.34
N LEU A 78 -26.91 -10.67 -8.37
CA LEU A 78 -27.39 -10.81 -7.01
C LEU A 78 -28.89 -10.61 -7.13
N ASP A 79 -29.59 -11.73 -7.32
CA ASP A 79 -31.03 -11.80 -7.46
C ASP A 79 -31.63 -11.49 -6.10
N GLU A 80 -31.59 -10.21 -5.72
CA GLU A 80 -32.31 -9.67 -4.56
C GLU A 80 -33.83 -9.85 -4.71
N SER A 81 -34.32 -10.37 -5.85
CA SER A 81 -35.73 -10.62 -6.11
C SER A 81 -36.19 -12.07 -6.01
N LYS A 82 -35.31 -13.05 -5.73
CA LYS A 82 -35.72 -14.46 -5.56
C LYS A 82 -36.10 -14.84 -4.13
N ILE A 83 -36.78 -13.95 -3.43
CA ILE A 83 -37.71 -14.39 -2.37
C ILE A 83 -39.06 -14.53 -3.06
N PRO A 84 -39.60 -15.75 -3.28
CA PRO A 84 -40.98 -15.87 -3.70
C PRO A 84 -41.86 -15.28 -2.59
N LEU A 85 -42.37 -14.08 -2.85
CA LEU A 85 -43.50 -13.52 -2.12
C LEU A 85 -44.74 -14.22 -2.69
N ASN A 86 -45.50 -14.89 -1.81
CA ASN A 86 -46.63 -15.80 -2.07
C ASN A 86 -46.16 -17.25 -2.28
N ASP A 87 -46.37 -18.15 -1.32
CA ASP A 87 -47.71 -18.52 -0.85
C ASP A 87 -47.97 -18.28 0.65
N ALA A 88 -49.13 -17.67 0.89
CA ALA A 88 -49.83 -17.57 2.17
C ALA A 88 -50.40 -18.92 2.64
#